data_AF-A0A239AAK7-F1
#
_entry.id   AF-A0A239AAK7-F1
#
_cell.length_a   1.000
_cell.length_b   1.000
_cell.length_c   1.000
_cell.angle_alpha   90.00
_cell.angle_beta   90.00
_cell.angle_gamma   90.00
#
_symmetry.space_group_name_H-M   'P 1'
#
loop_
_entity.id
_entity.type
_entity.pdbx_description
1 polymer ?
#
loop_
_entity_poly.entity_id
_entity_poly.type
_entity_poly.pdbx_seq_one_letter_code
_entity_poly.pdbx_strand_id
1 'polypeptide(L)'
;MQTQQKKINPETSKFLEVIDEIKNTNRLLDANPKTYSAIAGIIYPSDRTIFTKLKKGVRKKIPLDALVNLATYFKVDMNYIFFEGFDMNYFPEIVMNSDNKKTIDTTVSLEQLKTINKNEHNALALAMSLYEKLAKVMEKLELTIENQSVSKIK
;
A
#
# COMPACT_ATOMS: atom_id res chain seq x y z
N MET A 1 -23.65 -4.94 -34.31
CA MET A 1 -22.57 -5.87 -33.92
C MET A 1 -22.45 -5.85 -32.41
N GLN A 2 -22.86 -6.92 -31.72
CA GLN A 2 -22.70 -7.02 -30.27
C GLN A 2 -21.24 -7.37 -29.96
N THR A 3 -20.52 -6.47 -29.31
CA THR A 3 -19.18 -6.74 -28.78
C THR A 3 -19.33 -7.77 -27.67
N GLN A 4 -18.96 -9.02 -27.94
CA GLN A 4 -18.79 -10.04 -26.90
C GLN A 4 -17.84 -9.48 -25.84
N GLN A 5 -18.35 -9.21 -24.64
CA GLN A 5 -17.51 -8.84 -23.51
C GLN A 5 -16.57 -10.01 -23.23
N LYS A 6 -15.28 -9.83 -23.55
CA LYS A 6 -14.24 -10.82 -23.25
C LYS A 6 -14.24 -11.07 -21.74
N LYS A 7 -14.56 -12.31 -21.35
CA LYS A 7 -14.50 -12.77 -19.97
C LYS A 7 -13.04 -12.62 -19.48
N ILE A 8 -12.83 -11.72 -18.53
CA ILE A 8 -11.52 -11.52 -17.88
C ILE A 8 -11.26 -12.74 -16.99
N ASN A 9 -10.02 -13.24 -17.00
CA ASN A 9 -9.63 -14.38 -16.16
C ASN A 9 -9.72 -14.00 -14.67
N PRO A 10 -10.21 -14.86 -13.75
CA PRO A 10 -10.38 -14.49 -12.34
C PRO A 10 -9.09 -13.95 -11.69
N GLU A 11 -7.93 -14.55 -11.99
CA GLU A 11 -6.63 -14.11 -11.50
C GLU A 11 -6.29 -12.71 -12.04
N THR A 12 -6.69 -12.40 -13.28
CA THR A 12 -6.51 -11.05 -13.84
C THR A 12 -7.38 -10.03 -13.11
N SER A 13 -8.61 -10.40 -12.74
CA SER A 13 -9.48 -9.53 -11.93
C SER A 13 -8.86 -9.27 -10.57
N LYS A 14 -8.46 -10.31 -9.84
CA LYS A 14 -7.81 -10.17 -8.52
C LYS A 14 -6.50 -9.39 -8.58
N PHE A 15 -5.70 -9.60 -9.62
CA PHE A 15 -4.49 -8.80 -9.84
C PHE A 15 -4.83 -7.32 -10.02
N LEU A 16 -5.86 -6.98 -10.80
CA LEU A 16 -6.29 -5.59 -10.96
C LEU A 16 -6.83 -4.98 -9.67
N GLU A 17 -7.54 -5.77 -8.85
CA GLU A 17 -7.99 -5.37 -7.50
C GLU A 17 -6.80 -5.02 -6.59
N VAL A 18 -5.74 -5.83 -6.60
CA VAL A 18 -4.50 -5.53 -5.86
C VAL A 18 -3.90 -4.20 -6.29
N ILE A 19 -3.85 -3.93 -7.60
CA ILE A 19 -3.33 -2.65 -8.11
C ILE A 19 -4.20 -1.47 -7.68
N ASP A 20 -5.52 -1.66 -7.63
CA ASP A 20 -6.45 -0.64 -7.15
C ASP A 20 -6.27 -0.35 -5.67
N GLU A 21 -6.10 -1.37 -4.85
CA GLU A 21 -5.84 -1.23 -3.43
C GLU A 21 -4.51 -0.53 -3.17
N ILE A 22 -3.42 -0.91 -3.86
CA ILE A 22 -2.12 -0.22 -3.76
C ILE A 22 -2.28 1.27 -4.08
N LYS A 23 -2.92 1.59 -5.20
CA LYS A 23 -3.14 2.97 -5.66
C LYS A 23 -3.96 3.77 -4.64
N ASN A 24 -5.03 3.19 -4.11
CA ASN A 24 -5.92 3.86 -3.17
C ASN A 24 -5.25 4.04 -1.80
N THR A 25 -4.63 3.01 -1.25
CA THR A 25 -3.89 3.04 0.01
C THR A 25 -2.75 4.05 -0.06
N ASN A 26 -1.96 4.05 -1.15
CA ASN A 26 -0.90 5.03 -1.34
C ASN A 26 -1.43 6.47 -1.48
N ARG A 27 -2.56 6.67 -2.16
CA ARG A 27 -3.21 7.99 -2.24
C ARG A 27 -3.71 8.46 -0.88
N LEU A 28 -4.26 7.56 -0.06
CA LEU A 28 -4.75 7.87 1.28
C LEU A 28 -3.60 8.21 2.25
N LEU A 29 -2.48 7.50 2.14
CA LEU A 29 -1.30 7.66 3.00
C LEU A 29 -0.29 8.69 2.48
N ASP A 30 -0.64 9.43 1.44
CA ASP A 30 0.25 10.32 0.69
C ASP A 30 1.59 9.68 0.23
N ALA A 31 1.63 8.34 0.14
CA ALA A 31 2.79 7.56 -0.30
C ALA A 31 2.88 7.45 -1.82
N ASN A 32 4.09 7.35 -2.37
CA ASN A 32 4.28 7.01 -3.79
C ASN A 32 4.53 5.50 -3.97
N PRO A 33 4.11 4.91 -5.11
CA PRO A 33 3.41 5.51 -6.26
C PRO A 33 1.87 5.62 -6.10
N LYS A 34 1.27 6.70 -6.63
CA LYS A 34 -0.19 6.98 -6.53
C LYS A 34 -0.97 6.78 -7.84
N THR A 35 -0.29 6.44 -8.93
CA THR A 35 -0.91 6.33 -10.26
C THR A 35 -0.66 4.95 -10.87
N TYR A 36 -1.59 4.49 -11.70
CA TYR A 36 -1.42 3.25 -12.46
C TYR A 36 -0.15 3.25 -13.30
N SER A 37 0.20 4.37 -13.95
CA SER A 37 1.40 4.46 -14.79
C SER A 37 2.68 4.30 -13.96
N ALA A 38 2.72 4.90 -12.76
CA ALA A 38 3.86 4.78 -11.86
C ALA A 38 3.99 3.34 -11.30
N ILE A 39 2.88 2.73 -10.87
CA ILE A 39 2.87 1.33 -10.42
C ILE A 39 3.30 0.39 -11.56
N ALA A 40 2.75 0.58 -12.76
CA ALA A 40 3.14 -0.20 -13.95
C ALA A 40 4.62 -0.01 -14.29
N GLY A 41 5.15 1.20 -14.14
CA GLY A 41 6.57 1.51 -14.35
C GLY A 41 7.50 0.77 -13.38
N ILE A 42 7.03 0.43 -12.18
CA ILE A 42 7.79 -0.35 -11.20
C ILE A 42 7.67 -1.84 -11.50
N ILE A 43 6.45 -2.36 -11.67
CA ILE A 43 6.27 -3.81 -11.77
C ILE A 43 6.51 -4.36 -13.17
N TYR A 44 6.28 -3.55 -14.21
CA TYR A 44 6.43 -3.98 -15.60
C TYR A 44 6.93 -2.82 -16.49
N PRO A 45 8.20 -2.39 -16.31
CA PRO A 45 8.74 -1.18 -16.92
C PRO A 45 8.70 -1.16 -18.45
N SER A 46 8.72 -2.34 -19.08
CA SER A 46 8.66 -2.49 -20.54
C SER A 46 7.29 -2.12 -21.15
N ASP A 47 6.22 -2.09 -20.36
CA ASP A 47 4.88 -1.73 -20.85
C ASP A 47 4.02 -1.10 -19.75
N ARG A 48 4.04 0.23 -19.68
CA ARG A 48 3.23 1.01 -18.73
C ARG A 48 1.72 0.95 -18.98
N THR A 49 1.29 0.40 -20.12
CA THR A 49 -0.14 0.24 -20.48
C THR A 49 -0.70 -1.13 -20.10
N ILE A 50 0.08 -1.94 -19.39
CA ILE A 50 -0.25 -3.33 -19.04
C ILE A 50 -1.64 -3.50 -18.42
N PHE A 51 -2.02 -2.64 -17.48
CA PHE A 51 -3.32 -2.74 -16.81
C PHE A 51 -4.50 -2.50 -17.77
N THR A 52 -4.38 -1.54 -18.68
CA THR A 52 -5.40 -1.30 -19.71
C THR A 52 -5.50 -2.49 -20.66
N LYS A 53 -4.37 -3.09 -21.05
CA LYS A 53 -4.34 -4.27 -21.92
C LYS A 53 -4.97 -5.50 -21.26
N LEU A 54 -4.73 -5.70 -19.97
CA LEU A 54 -5.36 -6.76 -19.16
C LEU A 54 -6.87 -6.51 -19.04
N LYS A 55 -7.29 -5.30 -18.67
CA LYS A 55 -8.71 -4.92 -18.52
C LYS A 55 -9.50 -5.05 -19.82
N LYS A 56 -8.89 -4.72 -20.97
CA LYS A 56 -9.51 -4.86 -22.29
C LYS A 56 -9.42 -6.29 -22.87
N GLY A 57 -8.76 -7.22 -22.18
CA GLY A 57 -8.53 -8.57 -22.68
C GLY A 57 -7.67 -8.62 -23.96
N VAL A 58 -6.87 -7.58 -24.20
CA VAL A 58 -5.84 -7.56 -25.25
C VAL A 58 -4.68 -8.46 -24.81
N ARG A 59 -4.33 -8.39 -23.52
CA ARG A 59 -3.42 -9.34 -22.88
C ARG A 59 -4.23 -10.35 -22.08
N LYS A 60 -4.01 -11.65 -22.34
CA LYS A 60 -4.78 -12.74 -21.74
C LYS A 60 -4.30 -13.17 -20.36
N LYS A 61 -3.01 -12.97 -20.07
CA LYS A 61 -2.36 -13.43 -18.83
C LYS A 61 -1.51 -12.32 -18.24
N ILE A 62 -1.38 -12.35 -16.92
CA ILE A 62 -0.48 -11.47 -16.18
C ILE A 62 0.95 -11.90 -16.46
N PRO A 63 1.88 -10.99 -16.77
CA PRO A 63 3.29 -11.32 -16.93
C PRO A 63 3.89 -11.82 -15.62
N LEU A 64 4.72 -12.87 -15.68
CA LEU A 64 5.39 -13.39 -14.49
C LEU A 64 6.27 -12.31 -13.83
N ASP A 65 7.05 -11.58 -14.62
CA ASP A 65 7.89 -10.48 -14.12
C ASP A 65 7.07 -9.44 -13.35
N ALA A 66 5.85 -9.15 -13.80
CA ALA A 66 4.95 -8.21 -13.12
C ALA A 66 4.51 -8.75 -11.75
N LEU A 67 4.24 -10.06 -11.63
CA LEU A 67 3.91 -10.69 -10.36
C LEU A 67 5.09 -10.73 -9.41
N VAL A 68 6.28 -11.09 -9.90
CA VAL A 68 7.52 -11.13 -9.11
C VAL A 68 7.85 -9.74 -8.57
N ASN A 69 7.80 -8.71 -9.41
CA ASN A 69 8.06 -7.35 -8.99
C ASN A 69 6.97 -6.82 -8.05
N LEU A 70 5.70 -7.19 -8.26
CA LEU A 70 4.62 -6.83 -7.34
C LEU A 70 4.88 -7.39 -5.93
N ALA A 71 5.22 -8.67 -5.82
CA ALA A 71 5.57 -9.29 -4.54
C ALA A 71 6.83 -8.67 -3.92
N THR A 72 7.83 -8.34 -4.74
CA THR A 72 9.12 -7.83 -4.26
C THR A 72 9.02 -6.40 -3.73
N TYR A 73 8.40 -5.49 -4.49
CA TYR A 73 8.37 -4.06 -4.21
C TYR A 73 7.20 -3.63 -3.32
N PHE A 74 6.06 -4.31 -3.43
CA PHE A 74 4.86 -3.98 -2.67
C PHE A 74 4.55 -4.99 -1.57
N LYS A 75 5.37 -6.04 -1.42
CA LYS A 75 5.22 -7.07 -0.37
C LYS A 75 3.84 -7.73 -0.33
N VAL A 76 3.15 -7.76 -1.46
CA VAL A 76 1.83 -8.37 -1.55
C VAL A 76 1.98 -9.88 -1.56
N ASP A 77 1.17 -10.57 -0.75
CA ASP A 77 1.04 -12.02 -0.82
C ASP A 77 0.33 -12.42 -2.13
N MET A 78 1.05 -13.12 -3.01
CA MET A 78 0.53 -13.59 -4.29
C MET A 78 -0.55 -14.66 -4.12
N ASN A 79 -0.64 -15.31 -2.96
CA ASN A 79 -1.68 -16.31 -2.70
C ASN A 79 -3.09 -15.73 -2.87
N TYR A 80 -3.28 -14.45 -2.55
CA TYR A 80 -4.53 -13.74 -2.79
C TYR A 80 -5.02 -13.88 -4.24
N ILE A 81 -4.10 -13.80 -5.21
CA ILE A 81 -4.41 -13.80 -6.65
C ILE A 81 -4.82 -15.19 -7.14
N PHE A 82 -4.20 -16.24 -6.61
CA PHE A 82 -4.32 -17.60 -7.16
C PHE A 82 -5.23 -18.53 -6.34
N PHE A 83 -5.46 -18.22 -5.06
CA PHE A 83 -6.19 -19.09 -4.15
C PHE A 83 -7.37 -18.35 -3.50
N GLU A 84 -8.38 -19.11 -3.07
CA GLU A 84 -9.49 -18.61 -2.28
C GLU A 84 -9.15 -18.65 -0.78
N GLY A 85 -9.79 -17.81 0.03
CA GLY A 85 -9.59 -17.76 1.49
C GLY A 85 -8.34 -17.01 1.96
N PHE A 86 -7.61 -16.38 1.04
CA PHE A 86 -6.54 -15.42 1.36
C PHE A 86 -7.08 -14.00 1.25
N ASP A 87 -6.69 -13.15 2.18
CA ASP A 87 -7.04 -11.73 2.19
C ASP A 87 -5.93 -10.86 1.62
N MET A 88 -6.34 -9.78 0.95
CA MET A 88 -5.41 -8.78 0.44
C MET A 88 -4.95 -7.89 1.58
N ASN A 89 -3.66 -7.98 1.91
CA ASN A 89 -3.02 -7.12 2.89
C ASN A 89 -1.88 -6.35 2.20
N TYR A 90 -2.02 -5.04 2.13
CA TYR A 90 -0.99 -4.14 1.61
C TYR A 90 -0.82 -2.94 2.52
N PHE A 91 0.43 -2.70 2.92
CA PHE A 91 0.84 -1.50 3.59
C PHE A 91 2.18 -1.03 3.02
N PRO A 92 2.32 0.25 2.62
CA PRO A 92 3.58 0.75 2.09
C PRO A 92 4.66 0.76 3.19
N GLU A 93 5.75 0.01 2.99
CA GLU A 93 6.90 -0.01 3.92
C GLU A 93 7.59 1.37 4.02
N ILE A 94 7.59 2.14 2.93
CA ILE A 94 8.24 3.46 2.85
C ILE A 94 7.26 4.45 2.21
N VAL A 95 6.80 5.41 3.01
CA VAL A 95 6.11 6.60 2.50
C VAL A 95 7.17 7.55 1.93
N MET A 96 7.13 7.79 0.63
CA MET A 96 7.88 8.87 -0.01
C MET A 96 6.87 9.93 -0.44
N ASN A 97 6.97 11.14 0.11
CA ASN A 97 6.14 12.27 -0.34
C ASN A 97 6.56 12.67 -1.77
N SER A 98 5.74 13.48 -2.46
CA SER A 98 6.02 13.95 -3.83
C SER A 98 7.39 14.58 -4.04
N ASP A 99 8.00 15.07 -2.97
CA ASP A 99 9.25 15.82 -2.98
C ASP A 99 10.50 14.92 -2.78
N ASN A 100 10.37 13.60 -2.97
CA ASN A 100 11.43 12.60 -2.79
C ASN A 100 12.11 12.59 -1.41
N LYS A 101 11.53 13.26 -0.42
CA LYS A 101 11.94 13.08 0.98
C LYS A 101 11.37 11.76 1.48
N LYS A 102 12.24 10.88 2.00
CA LYS A 102 11.82 9.77 2.87
C LYS A 102 11.23 10.39 4.13
N THR A 103 9.92 10.56 4.13
CA THR A 103 9.17 10.99 5.29
C THR A 103 8.24 9.84 5.62
N ILE A 104 8.48 9.20 6.77
CA ILE A 104 7.40 8.47 7.43
C ILE A 104 6.42 9.57 7.86
N ASP A 105 5.49 9.95 6.97
CA ASP A 105 4.45 10.92 7.31
C ASP A 105 3.49 10.21 8.26
N THR A 106 3.75 10.38 9.56
CA THR A 106 3.00 9.74 10.63
C THR A 106 1.64 10.39 10.88
N THR A 107 1.32 11.47 10.17
CA THR A 107 0.06 12.22 10.29
C THR A 107 -1.02 11.66 9.36
N VAL A 108 -1.32 10.37 9.50
CA VAL A 108 -2.52 9.78 8.87
C VAL A 108 -3.72 10.20 9.71
N SER A 109 -4.67 10.93 9.11
CA SER A 109 -5.85 11.41 9.83
C SER A 109 -6.73 10.24 10.28
N LEU A 110 -7.46 10.41 11.38
CA LEU A 110 -8.36 9.38 11.93
C LEU A 110 -9.40 8.90 10.89
N GLU A 111 -9.82 9.77 9.97
CA GLU A 111 -10.76 9.45 8.89
C GLU A 111 -10.11 8.62 7.76
N GLN A 112 -8.83 8.89 7.45
CA GLN A 112 -8.05 8.06 6.54
C GLN A 112 -7.83 6.65 7.11
N LEU A 113 -7.58 6.57 8.43
CA LEU A 113 -7.45 5.31 9.15
C LEU A 113 -8.74 4.49 9.14
N LYS A 114 -9.91 5.11 9.38
CA LYS A 114 -11.21 4.44 9.30
C LYS A 114 -11.52 3.90 7.89
N THR A 115 -11.03 4.58 6.85
CA THR A 115 -11.22 4.16 5.45
C THR A 115 -10.36 2.94 5.10
N ILE A 116 -9.12 2.90 5.61
CA ILE A 116 -8.22 1.73 5.52
C ILE A 116 -8.77 0.52 6.31
N ASN A 117 -9.51 0.79 7.39
CA ASN A 117 -10.08 -0.19 8.30
C ASN A 117 -11.32 -0.95 7.77
N LYS A 118 -11.70 -0.79 6.49
CA LYS A 118 -12.76 -1.63 5.89
C LYS A 118 -12.34 -3.10 5.71
N ASN A 119 -11.04 -3.39 5.77
CA ASN A 119 -10.48 -4.74 5.83
C ASN A 119 -9.96 -4.99 7.25
N GLU A 120 -10.64 -5.86 8.03
CA GLU A 120 -10.40 -6.07 9.47
C GLU A 120 -8.94 -6.43 9.82
N HIS A 121 -8.20 -7.03 8.89
CA HIS A 121 -6.78 -7.38 9.06
C HIS A 121 -5.83 -6.18 9.08
N ASN A 122 -6.18 -5.05 8.45
CA ASN A 122 -5.41 -3.81 8.53
C ASN A 122 -5.55 -3.12 9.90
N ALA A 123 -6.61 -3.43 10.66
CA ALA A 123 -6.86 -2.87 11.99
C ALA A 123 -5.76 -3.23 12.99
N LEU A 124 -5.28 -4.48 12.95
CA LEU A 124 -4.28 -5.00 13.87
C LEU A 124 -2.89 -4.43 13.59
N ALA A 125 -2.47 -4.42 12.31
CA ALA A 125 -1.20 -3.82 11.90
C ALA A 125 -1.18 -2.32 12.21
N LEU A 126 -2.32 -1.64 12.02
CA LEU A 126 -2.49 -0.25 12.41
C LEU A 126 -2.43 -0.07 13.94
N ALA A 127 -3.10 -0.92 14.71
CA ALA A 127 -3.08 -0.86 16.17
C ALA A 127 -1.64 -1.03 16.69
N MET A 128 -0.87 -1.98 16.14
CA MET A 128 0.54 -2.17 16.48
C MET A 128 1.38 -0.93 16.14
N SER A 129 1.20 -0.36 14.94
CA SER A 129 1.90 0.87 14.53
C SER A 129 1.59 2.06 15.42
N LEU A 130 0.32 2.23 15.82
CA LEU A 130 -0.11 3.29 16.75
C LEU A 130 0.48 3.07 18.15
N TYR A 131 0.58 1.82 18.59
CA TYR A 131 1.15 1.49 19.89
C TYR A 131 2.65 1.81 19.96
N GLU A 132 3.42 1.44 18.94
CA GLU A 132 4.84 1.80 18.83
C GLU A 132 5.06 3.32 18.80
N LYS A 133 4.15 4.06 18.16
CA LYS A 133 4.20 5.52 18.13
C LYS A 133 3.91 6.12 19.50
N LEU A 134 2.92 5.60 20.23
CA LEU A 134 2.60 6.04 21.59
C LEU A 134 3.80 5.83 22.53
N ALA A 135 4.45 4.66 22.44
CA ALA A 135 5.63 4.35 23.24
C ALA A 135 6.77 5.37 23.04
N LYS A 136 7.06 5.74 21.78
CA LYS A 136 8.10 6.76 21.46
C LYS A 136 7.74 8.16 21.96
N VAL A 137 6.45 8.50 21.99
CA VAL A 137 5.99 9.79 22.55
C VAL A 137 6.16 9.79 24.06
N MET A 138 5.83 8.70 24.74
CA MET A 138 6.00 8.57 26.19
C MET A 138 7.48 8.66 26.60
N GLU A 139 8.37 7.97 25.90
CA GLU A 139 9.82 8.02 26.14
C GLU A 139 10.38 9.45 25.99
N LYS A 140 9.95 10.19 24.95
CA LYS A 140 10.32 11.61 24.79
C LYS A 140 9.77 12.49 25.91
N LEU A 141 8.57 12.20 26.39
CA LEU A 141 7.95 12.95 27.49
C LEU A 141 8.73 12.76 28.78
N GLU A 142 9.11 11.51 29.11
CA GLU A 142 9.94 11.17 30.26
C GLU A 142 11.29 11.89 30.22
N LEU A 143 12.00 11.83 29.08
CA LEU A 143 13.25 12.56 28.90
C LEU A 143 13.09 14.08 29.03
N THR A 144 11.94 14.64 28.61
CA THR A 144 11.66 16.07 28.75
C THR A 144 11.42 16.45 30.21
N ILE A 145 10.71 15.61 30.96
CA ILE A 145 10.45 15.79 32.38
C ILE A 145 11.75 15.70 33.18
N GLU A 146 12.62 14.74 32.90
CA GLU A 146 13.94 14.59 33.52
C GLU A 146 14.86 15.80 33.25
N ASN A 147 14.87 16.30 32.02
CA ASN A 147 15.69 17.48 31.69
C ASN A 147 15.16 18.77 32.35
N GLN A 148 13.84 18.90 32.52
CA GLN A 148 13.24 20.03 33.23
C GLN A 148 13.48 19.98 34.75
N SER A 149 13.52 18.80 35.36
CA SER A 149 13.82 18.66 36.78
C SER A 149 15.30 18.94 37.09
N VAL A 150 16.23 18.54 36.21
CA VAL A 150 17.67 18.88 36.34
C VAL A 150 17.93 20.39 36.14
N SER A 151 17.17 21.04 35.25
CA SER A 151 17.28 22.50 35.00
C SER A 151 16.80 23.38 36.17
N LYS A 152 15.93 22.88 37.05
CA LYS A 152 15.39 23.65 38.19
C LYS A 152 16.26 23.59 39.46
N ILE A 153 17.36 22.83 39.44
CA ILE A 153 18.27 22.62 40.58
C ILE A 153 19.56 23.49 40.45
N LYS A 154 19.58 24.50 39.57
CA LYS A 154 20.68 25.48 39.46
C LYS A 154 20.26 26.87 39.89
#